data_AF-A0A0A7NVE5-F1
#
_entry.id   AF-A0A0A7NVE5-F1
#
_cell.length_a   1.000
_cell.length_b   1.000
_cell.length_c   1.000
_cell.angle_alpha   90.00
_cell.angle_beta   90.00
_cell.angle_gamma   90.00
#
_symmetry.space_group_name_H-M   'P 1'
#
loop_
_entity.id
_entity.type
_entity.pdbx_description
1 polymer ?
#
loop_
_entity_poly.entity_id
_entity_poly.type
_entity_poly.pdbx_seq_one_letter_code
_entity_poly.pdbx_strand_id
1 'polypeptide(L)'
;AYLTDEVLRNVYVISRRVSEGANAFLYAEYRYMGLFMIAFGTLIFFLLGVAYSSPQEGSRPVASPWANAALSLLAFFVGSLTSVFAGWIGMRIAVYTNARTAVMETEGSEEGDQSLGFAKAFQTAFRGGITMGFALTSAGLFSLFVTVKVIGAYFDDVPENVLNLYE
;
A
#
# COMPACT_ATOMS: atom_id res chain seq x y z
N ALA A 1 -26.46 13.94 25.66
CA ALA A 1 -27.41 13.47 24.63
C ALA A 1 -27.38 11.95 24.66
N TYR A 2 -28.49 11.27 24.95
CA TYR A 2 -28.52 9.82 25.13
C TYR A 2 -28.12 9.13 23.82
N LEU A 3 -27.04 8.35 23.86
CA LEU A 3 -26.74 7.42 22.77
C LEU A 3 -27.78 6.29 22.84
N THR A 4 -28.95 6.53 22.26
CA THR A 4 -30.01 5.53 22.26
C THR A 4 -29.59 4.34 21.41
N ASP A 5 -30.12 3.16 21.73
CA ASP A 5 -29.93 1.96 20.91
C ASP A 5 -30.32 2.17 19.45
N GLU A 6 -31.25 3.10 19.18
CA GLU A 6 -31.64 3.52 17.85
C GLU A 6 -30.51 4.27 17.12
N VAL A 7 -29.84 5.22 17.79
CA VAL A 7 -28.70 5.94 17.22
C VAL A 7 -27.54 4.98 16.94
N LEU A 8 -27.22 4.08 17.88
CA LEU A 8 -26.19 3.05 17.67
C LEU A 8 -26.52 2.12 16.50
N ARG A 9 -27.79 1.71 16.37
CA ARG A 9 -28.26 0.92 15.23
C ARG A 9 -28.10 1.68 13.92
N ASN A 10 -28.44 2.96 13.89
CA ASN A 10 -28.29 3.79 12.70
C ASN A 10 -26.82 3.96 12.30
N VAL A 11 -25.92 4.21 13.25
CA VAL A 11 -24.47 4.27 12.99
C VAL A 11 -23.96 2.94 12.44
N TYR A 12 -24.41 1.81 13.01
CA TYR A 12 -24.05 0.49 12.51
C TYR A 12 -24.50 0.30 11.05
N VAL A 13 -25.75 0.63 10.72
CA VAL A 13 -26.28 0.52 9.35
C VAL A 13 -25.48 1.40 8.38
N ILE A 14 -25.20 2.65 8.75
CA ILE A 14 -24.39 3.56 7.93
C ILE A 14 -22.98 2.97 7.72
N SER A 15 -22.32 2.51 8.78
CA SER A 15 -20.96 1.95 8.70
C SER A 15 -20.90 0.73 7.77
N ARG A 16 -21.93 -0.12 7.80
CA ARG A 16 -22.06 -1.29 6.91
C ARG A 16 -22.21 -0.87 5.46
N ARG A 17 -23.07 0.12 5.17
CA ARG A 17 -23.25 0.64 3.81
C ARG A 17 -21.98 1.28 3.26
N VAL A 18 -21.25 2.03 4.10
CA VAL A 18 -19.94 2.60 3.73
C VAL A 18 -18.94 1.49 3.44
N SER A 19 -18.88 0.45 4.28
CA SER A 19 -17.99 -0.70 4.07
C SER A 19 -18.31 -1.47 2.80
N GLU A 20 -19.58 -1.71 2.52
CA GLU A 20 -20.02 -2.39 1.29
C GLU A 20 -19.68 -1.55 0.04
N GLY A 21 -19.95 -0.25 0.07
CA GLY A 21 -19.62 0.67 -1.01
C GLY A 21 -18.10 0.79 -1.25
N ALA A 22 -17.32 0.90 -0.18
CA ALA A 22 -15.86 0.96 -0.23
C ALA A 22 -15.25 -0.31 -0.86
N ASN A 23 -15.73 -1.49 -0.46
CA ASN A 23 -15.28 -2.75 -1.04
C ASN A 23 -15.69 -2.89 -2.51
N ALA A 24 -16.90 -2.48 -2.87
CA ALA A 24 -17.37 -2.51 -4.26
C ALA A 24 -16.53 -1.58 -5.15
N PHE A 25 -16.23 -0.37 -4.66
CA PHE A 25 -15.36 0.59 -5.35
C PHE A 25 -13.95 0.03 -5.55
N LEU A 26 -13.31 -0.48 -4.49
CA LEU A 26 -11.97 -1.08 -4.60
C LEU A 26 -11.93 -2.24 -5.58
N TYR A 27 -12.94 -3.09 -5.57
CA TYR A 27 -12.99 -4.21 -6.51
C TYR A 27 -13.07 -3.74 -7.96
N ALA A 28 -13.89 -2.72 -8.23
CA ALA A 28 -13.99 -2.12 -9.55
C ALA A 28 -12.67 -1.44 -9.95
N GLU A 29 -12.08 -0.65 -9.06
CA GLU A 29 -10.80 0.03 -9.29
C GLU A 29 -9.67 -0.97 -9.56
N TYR A 30 -9.56 -2.02 -8.74
CA TYR A 30 -8.50 -3.03 -8.85
C TYR A 30 -8.60 -3.83 -10.14
N ARG A 31 -9.81 -4.00 -10.68
CA ARG A 31 -10.01 -4.62 -11.99
C ARG A 31 -9.39 -3.79 -13.11
N TYR A 32 -9.59 -2.48 -13.12
CA TYR A 32 -8.99 -1.59 -14.13
C TYR A 32 -7.48 -1.41 -13.91
N MET A 33 -7.05 -1.27 -12.64
CA MET A 33 -5.62 -1.19 -12.30
C MET A 33 -4.88 -2.46 -12.71
N GLY A 34 -5.44 -3.66 -12.50
CA GLY A 34 -4.82 -4.91 -12.92
C GLY A 34 -4.59 -5.00 -14.43
N LEU A 35 -5.55 -4.51 -15.22
CA LEU A 35 -5.40 -4.39 -16.68
C LEU A 35 -4.27 -3.43 -17.06
N PHE A 36 -4.22 -2.26 -16.41
CA PHE A 36 -3.15 -1.29 -16.60
C PHE A 36 -1.77 -1.86 -16.21
N MET A 37 -1.68 -2.56 -15.08
CA MET A 37 -0.44 -3.18 -14.60
C MET A 37 0.11 -4.18 -15.62
N ILE A 38 -0.74 -5.05 -16.19
CA ILE A 38 -0.29 -6.02 -17.20
C ILE A 38 0.20 -5.28 -18.45
N ALA A 39 -0.59 -4.35 -18.98
CA ALA A 39 -0.23 -3.61 -20.19
C ALA A 39 1.08 -2.80 -20.02
N PHE A 40 1.20 -2.08 -18.90
CA PHE A 40 2.36 -1.26 -18.60
C PHE A 40 3.60 -2.12 -18.26
N GLY A 41 3.41 -3.25 -17.58
CA GLY A 41 4.47 -4.23 -17.34
C GLY A 41 5.02 -4.80 -18.65
N THR A 42 4.15 -5.22 -19.57
CA THR A 42 4.57 -5.68 -20.91
C THR A 42 5.31 -4.58 -21.66
N LEU A 43 4.84 -3.33 -21.59
CA LEU A 43 5.50 -2.18 -22.19
C LEU A 43 6.91 -1.96 -21.62
N ILE A 44 7.07 -1.97 -20.29
CA ILE A 44 8.38 -1.87 -19.62
C ILE A 44 9.33 -2.97 -20.11
N PHE A 45 8.85 -4.22 -20.15
CA PHE A 45 9.67 -5.35 -20.55
C PHE A 45 10.23 -5.20 -21.96
N PHE A 46 9.39 -4.84 -22.93
CA PHE A 46 9.86 -4.64 -24.31
C PHE A 46 10.76 -3.40 -24.44
N LEU A 47 10.41 -2.29 -23.80
CA LEU A 47 11.22 -1.06 -23.84
C LEU A 47 12.63 -1.30 -23.27
N LEU A 48 12.72 -1.93 -22.09
CA LEU A 48 14.01 -2.22 -21.47
C LEU A 48 14.77 -3.31 -22.24
N GLY A 49 14.08 -4.32 -22.76
CA GLY A 49 14.71 -5.36 -23.60
C GLY A 49 15.39 -4.76 -24.83
N VAL A 50 14.70 -3.86 -25.54
CA VAL A 50 15.25 -3.14 -26.69
C VAL A 50 16.38 -2.21 -26.26
N ALA A 51 16.16 -1.37 -25.25
CA ALA A 51 17.15 -0.39 -24.79
C ALA A 51 18.46 -1.04 -24.32
N TYR A 52 18.40 -2.17 -23.60
CA TYR A 52 19.58 -2.90 -23.17
C TYR A 52 20.25 -3.70 -24.30
N SER A 53 19.50 -4.04 -25.36
CA SER A 53 20.04 -4.74 -26.53
C SER A 53 20.81 -3.82 -27.50
N SER A 54 20.55 -2.51 -27.46
CA SER A 54 21.29 -1.49 -28.22
C SER A 54 21.95 -0.47 -27.28
N PRO A 55 23.06 -0.81 -26.60
CA PRO A 55 23.71 0.09 -25.66
C PRO A 55 24.18 1.38 -26.36
N GLN A 56 23.95 2.52 -25.71
CA GLN A 56 24.44 3.81 -26.18
C GLN A 56 25.95 3.90 -26.00
N GLU A 57 26.65 4.58 -26.92
CA GLU A 57 28.12 4.72 -26.87
C GLU A 57 28.59 5.23 -25.50
N GLY A 58 29.42 4.45 -24.80
CA GLY A 58 29.92 4.73 -23.45
C GLY A 58 29.26 3.96 -22.30
N SER A 59 28.21 3.17 -22.57
CA SER A 59 27.55 2.34 -21.55
C SER A 59 28.17 0.94 -21.46
N ARG A 60 28.25 0.36 -20.25
CA ARG A 60 28.69 -1.03 -20.07
C ARG A 60 27.68 -1.97 -20.73
N PRO A 61 28.09 -2.86 -21.66
CA PRO A 61 27.19 -3.81 -22.28
C PRO A 61 26.66 -4.78 -21.22
N VAL A 62 25.35 -4.96 -21.20
CA VAL A 62 24.67 -5.88 -20.28
C VAL A 62 24.80 -7.31 -20.83
N ALA A 63 25.27 -8.25 -20.00
CA ALA A 63 25.48 -9.64 -20.42
C ALA A 63 24.19 -10.33 -20.92
N SER A 64 23.05 -10.07 -20.26
CA SER A 64 21.74 -10.57 -20.67
C SER A 64 20.68 -9.46 -20.62
N PRO A 65 20.49 -8.71 -21.72
CA PRO A 65 19.53 -7.59 -21.81
C PRO A 65 18.10 -7.98 -21.41
N TRP A 66 17.62 -9.11 -21.94
CA TRP A 66 16.25 -9.58 -21.73
C TRP A 66 16.03 -10.14 -20.32
N ALA A 67 17.05 -10.72 -19.68
CA ALA A 67 16.94 -11.17 -18.29
C ALA A 67 16.85 -9.97 -17.33
N ASN A 68 17.63 -8.91 -17.55
CA ASN A 68 17.51 -7.69 -16.76
C ASN A 68 16.16 -7.00 -16.95
N ALA A 69 15.65 -6.96 -18.18
CA ALA A 69 14.29 -6.47 -18.44
C ALA A 69 13.24 -7.31 -17.69
N ALA A 70 13.42 -8.64 -17.60
CA ALA A 70 12.53 -9.52 -16.83
C ALA A 70 12.61 -9.27 -15.31
N LEU A 71 13.80 -8.95 -14.77
CA LEU A 71 13.96 -8.59 -13.35
C LEU A 71 13.29 -7.25 -13.03
N SER A 72 13.39 -6.26 -13.92
CA SER A 72 12.66 -5.00 -13.77
C SER A 72 11.15 -5.20 -13.84
N LEU A 73 10.68 -6.10 -14.71
CA LEU A 73 9.27 -6.50 -14.77
C LEU A 73 8.81 -7.15 -13.47
N LEU A 74 9.62 -8.05 -12.91
CA LEU A 74 9.37 -8.69 -11.62
C LEU A 74 9.28 -7.64 -10.50
N ALA A 75 10.24 -6.72 -10.42
CA ALA A 75 10.24 -5.65 -9.43
C ALA A 75 8.98 -4.76 -9.56
N PHE A 76 8.57 -4.43 -10.78
CA PHE A 76 7.34 -3.69 -11.06
C PHE A 76 6.09 -4.44 -10.56
N PHE A 77 5.97 -5.74 -10.84
CA PHE A 77 4.83 -6.54 -10.38
C PHE A 77 4.81 -6.71 -8.87
N VAL A 78 5.94 -6.98 -8.24
CA VAL A 78 6.02 -7.09 -6.77
C VAL A 78 5.64 -5.76 -6.12
N GLY A 79 6.19 -4.63 -6.59
CA GLY A 79 5.86 -3.31 -6.05
C GLY A 79 4.39 -2.93 -6.24
N SER A 80 3.83 -3.18 -7.42
CA SER A 80 2.42 -2.88 -7.71
C SER A 80 1.46 -3.78 -6.91
N LEU A 81 1.74 -5.07 -6.75
CA LEU A 81 0.96 -5.95 -5.88
C LEU A 81 1.02 -5.51 -4.42
N THR A 82 2.20 -5.15 -3.92
CA THR A 82 2.36 -4.62 -2.56
C THR A 82 1.59 -3.31 -2.38
N SER A 83 1.55 -2.43 -3.39
CA SER A 83 0.76 -1.19 -3.38
C SER A 83 -0.75 -1.46 -3.31
N VAL A 84 -1.25 -2.38 -4.14
CA VAL A 84 -2.66 -2.80 -4.12
C VAL A 84 -3.02 -3.42 -2.76
N PHE A 85 -2.17 -4.27 -2.23
CA PHE A 85 -2.38 -4.88 -0.91
C PHE A 85 -2.39 -3.83 0.22
N ALA A 86 -1.47 -2.87 0.19
CA ALA A 86 -1.42 -1.75 1.13
C ALA A 86 -2.70 -0.89 1.08
N GLY A 87 -3.19 -0.58 -0.11
CA GLY A 87 -4.45 0.15 -0.30
C GLY A 87 -5.65 -0.58 0.29
N TRP A 88 -5.72 -1.90 0.11
CA TRP A 88 -6.79 -2.73 0.66
C TRP A 88 -6.78 -2.75 2.20
N ILE A 89 -5.62 -2.95 2.81
CA ILE A 89 -5.46 -2.90 4.28
C ILE A 89 -5.88 -1.52 4.79
N GLY A 90 -5.38 -0.45 4.16
CA GLY A 90 -5.65 0.92 4.56
C GLY A 90 -7.15 1.22 4.57
N MET A 91 -7.85 0.88 3.48
CA MET A 91 -9.28 1.13 3.39
C MET A 91 -10.08 0.33 4.44
N ARG A 92 -9.70 -0.93 4.71
CA ARG A 92 -10.33 -1.74 5.75
C ARG A 92 -10.21 -1.12 7.13
N ILE A 93 -9.03 -0.63 7.48
CA ILE A 93 -8.80 0.04 8.77
C ILE A 93 -9.59 1.34 8.82
N ALA A 94 -9.53 2.18 7.78
CA ALA A 94 -10.21 3.47 7.75
C ALA A 94 -11.73 3.37 7.89
N VAL A 95 -12.36 2.42 7.18
CA VAL A 95 -13.81 2.20 7.29
C VAL A 95 -14.20 1.53 8.61
N TYR A 96 -13.30 0.78 9.23
CA TYR A 96 -13.55 0.23 10.55
C TYR A 96 -13.46 1.28 11.67
N THR A 97 -12.53 2.23 11.54
CA THR A 97 -12.31 3.24 12.58
C THR A 97 -13.25 4.44 12.48
N ASN A 98 -13.75 4.79 11.29
CA ASN A 98 -14.61 5.97 11.11
C ASN A 98 -15.85 6.00 12.04
N ALA A 99 -16.60 4.89 12.11
CA ALA A 99 -17.82 4.79 12.88
C ALA A 99 -17.52 4.75 14.39
N ARG A 100 -16.38 4.14 14.76
CA ARG A 100 -15.92 4.08 16.15
C ARG A 100 -15.52 5.46 16.64
N THR A 101 -14.81 6.24 15.81
CA THR A 101 -14.47 7.61 16.14
C THR A 101 -15.71 8.47 16.36
N ALA A 102 -16.73 8.33 15.50
CA ALA A 102 -18.00 9.06 15.65
C ALA A 102 -18.76 8.69 16.94
N VAL A 103 -18.78 7.40 17.30
CA VAL A 103 -19.38 6.96 18.57
C VAL A 103 -18.58 7.47 19.77
N MET A 104 -17.25 7.47 19.72
CA MET A 104 -16.41 7.93 20.82
C MET A 104 -16.51 9.45 21.06
N GLU A 105 -16.79 10.23 20.01
CA GLU A 105 -17.00 11.69 20.11
C GLU A 105 -18.23 12.03 20.97
N THR A 106 -19.25 11.18 20.93
CA THR A 106 -20.47 11.41 21.69
C THR A 106 -20.34 11.12 23.19
N GLU A 107 -19.26 10.48 23.63
CA GLU A 107 -19.00 10.24 25.06
C GLU A 107 -18.73 11.56 25.80
N GLY A 108 -19.22 11.68 27.04
CA GLY A 108 -19.10 12.92 27.85
C GLY A 108 -20.12 14.01 27.50
N SER A 109 -20.82 13.89 26.37
CA SER A 109 -21.93 14.78 25.97
C SER A 109 -23.15 14.72 26.90
N GLU A 110 -23.18 13.77 27.84
CA GLU A 110 -24.19 13.66 28.91
C GLU A 110 -23.86 14.53 30.13
N GLU A 111 -22.57 14.75 30.41
CA GLU A 111 -22.08 15.53 31.56
C GLU A 111 -21.90 17.02 31.23
N GLY A 112 -22.15 17.42 29.97
CA GLY A 112 -21.95 18.78 29.47
C GLY A 112 -20.49 19.11 29.12
N ASP A 113 -19.57 18.18 29.34
CA ASP A 113 -18.16 18.30 29.00
C ASP A 113 -17.82 17.53 27.73
N GLN A 114 -17.71 18.25 26.61
CA GLN A 114 -17.36 17.68 25.30
C GLN A 114 -15.87 17.40 25.16
N SER A 115 -15.01 17.91 26.06
CA SER A 115 -13.56 17.76 25.95
C SER A 115 -13.12 16.29 26.02
N LEU A 116 -13.82 15.49 26.84
CA LEU A 116 -13.56 14.07 27.02
C LEU A 116 -13.89 13.26 25.76
N GLY A 117 -15.01 13.57 25.10
CA GLY A 117 -15.41 12.95 23.82
C GLY A 117 -14.40 13.23 22.71
N PHE A 118 -13.94 14.48 22.58
CA PHE A 118 -12.91 14.83 21.60
C PHE A 118 -11.59 14.11 21.85
N ALA A 119 -11.16 14.01 23.11
CA ALA A 119 -9.93 13.28 23.46
C ALA A 119 -10.04 11.78 23.08
N LYS A 120 -11.18 11.14 23.37
CA LYS A 120 -11.41 9.71 23.05
C LYS A 120 -11.56 9.45 21.55
N ALA A 121 -12.26 10.32 20.84
CA ALA A 121 -12.39 10.27 19.39
C ALA A 121 -11.02 10.41 18.72
N PHE A 122 -10.22 11.38 19.16
CA PHE A 122 -8.85 11.57 18.68
C PHE A 122 -7.98 10.34 18.93
N GLN A 123 -7.98 9.80 20.16
CA GLN A 123 -7.23 8.58 20.47
C GLN A 123 -7.64 7.39 19.61
N THR A 124 -8.94 7.25 19.32
CA THR A 124 -9.47 6.19 18.46
C THR A 124 -9.01 6.34 17.01
N ALA A 125 -9.12 7.54 16.46
CA ALA A 125 -8.65 7.85 15.11
C ALA A 125 -7.13 7.67 14.99
N PHE A 126 -6.38 8.15 15.97
CA PHE A 126 -4.93 8.08 16.01
C PHE A 126 -4.43 6.63 16.10
N ARG A 127 -5.04 5.79 16.95
CA ARG A 127 -4.73 4.35 17.01
C ARG A 127 -5.02 3.65 15.69
N GLY A 128 -6.09 4.04 15.00
CA GLY A 128 -6.39 3.58 13.64
C GLY A 128 -5.28 3.93 12.66
N GLY A 129 -4.88 5.21 12.64
CA GLY A 129 -3.80 5.72 11.78
C GLY A 129 -2.45 5.05 12.05
N ILE A 130 -2.08 4.88 13.32
CA ILE A 130 -0.85 4.16 13.72
C ILE A 130 -0.87 2.72 13.20
N THR A 131 -1.99 2.02 13.36
CA THR A 131 -2.12 0.63 12.90
C THR A 131 -1.93 0.51 11.40
N MET A 132 -2.56 1.42 10.63
CA MET A 132 -2.35 1.52 9.19
C MET A 132 -0.87 1.80 8.86
N GLY A 133 -0.26 2.78 9.52
CA GLY A 133 1.14 3.17 9.31
C GLY A 133 2.13 2.01 9.54
N PHE A 134 2.03 1.30 10.67
CA PHE A 134 2.89 0.15 10.94
C PHE A 134 2.66 -1.01 9.96
N ALA A 135 1.41 -1.32 9.63
CA ALA A 135 1.09 -2.39 8.67
C ALA A 135 1.66 -2.10 7.28
N LEU A 136 1.49 -0.88 6.76
CA LEU A 136 1.96 -0.50 5.44
C LEU A 136 3.48 -0.40 5.39
N THR A 137 4.11 0.20 6.41
CA THR A 137 5.57 0.36 6.47
C THR A 137 6.28 -1.00 6.58
N SER A 138 5.77 -1.89 7.44
CA SER A 138 6.34 -3.24 7.59
C SER A 138 6.17 -4.08 6.33
N ALA A 139 4.98 -4.08 5.71
CA ALA A 139 4.74 -4.79 4.46
C ALA A 139 5.60 -4.25 3.30
N GLY A 140 5.73 -2.93 3.18
CA GLY A 140 6.58 -2.29 2.17
C GLY A 140 8.05 -2.62 2.35
N LEU A 141 8.58 -2.51 3.58
CA LEU A 141 9.97 -2.84 3.88
C LEU A 141 10.27 -4.32 3.67
N PHE A 142 9.35 -5.21 4.08
CA PHE A 142 9.48 -6.65 3.85
C PHE A 142 9.48 -6.98 2.36
N SER A 143 8.54 -6.42 1.59
CA SER A 143 8.47 -6.60 0.14
C SER A 143 9.76 -6.14 -0.55
N LEU A 144 10.30 -4.98 -0.13
CA LEU A 144 11.55 -4.45 -0.67
C LEU A 144 12.72 -5.37 -0.32
N PHE A 145 12.85 -5.79 0.94
CA PHE A 145 13.91 -6.69 1.39
C PHE A 145 13.94 -8.00 0.59
N VAL A 146 12.77 -8.64 0.42
CA VAL A 146 12.64 -9.87 -0.38
C VAL A 146 13.04 -9.60 -1.83
N THR A 147 12.56 -8.51 -2.43
CA THR A 147 12.88 -8.16 -3.82
C THR A 147 14.39 -7.96 -4.02
N VAL A 148 15.04 -7.23 -3.11
CA VAL A 148 16.49 -6.99 -3.15
C VAL A 148 17.26 -8.30 -2.99
N LYS A 149 16.85 -9.21 -2.10
CA LYS A 149 17.52 -10.50 -1.92
C LYS A 149 17.35 -11.43 -3.13
N VAL A 150 16.15 -11.49 -3.71
CA VAL A 150 15.88 -12.31 -4.90
C VAL A 150 16.66 -11.80 -6.11
N ILE A 151 16.66 -10.48 -6.33
CA ILE A 151 17.41 -9.87 -7.44
C ILE A 151 18.92 -9.96 -7.17
N GLY A 152 19.36 -9.73 -5.94
CA GLY A 152 20.77 -9.84 -5.54
C GLY A 152 21.35 -11.22 -5.79
N ALA A 153 20.60 -12.29 -5.48
CA ALA A 153 21.02 -13.66 -5.76
C ALA A 153 21.23 -13.96 -7.26
N TYR A 154 20.56 -13.22 -8.15
CA TYR A 154 20.81 -13.31 -9.60
C TYR A 154 22.08 -12.55 -10.03
N PHE A 155 22.41 -11.47 -9.32
CA PHE A 155 23.58 -10.63 -9.58
C PHE A 155 24.82 -11.00 -8.73
N ASP A 156 24.80 -12.10 -7.96
CA ASP A 156 25.89 -12.50 -7.05
C ASP A 156 27.23 -12.84 -7.74
N ASP A 157 27.34 -12.60 -9.05
CA ASP A 157 28.60 -12.44 -9.81
C ASP A 157 28.93 -10.96 -10.11
N VAL A 158 28.85 -10.06 -9.11
CA VAL A 158 29.50 -8.73 -9.19
C VAL A 158 30.67 -8.69 -8.21
N PRO A 159 31.88 -9.05 -8.66
CA PRO A 159 33.11 -8.80 -7.90
C PRO A 159 33.41 -7.28 -7.87
N GLU A 160 33.95 -6.83 -6.74
CA GLU A 160 34.85 -5.67 -6.54
C GLU A 160 34.36 -4.21 -6.58
N ASN A 161 33.10 -3.85 -6.87
CA ASN A 161 32.72 -2.42 -6.92
C ASN A 161 31.71 -1.92 -5.90
N VAL A 162 31.27 -2.75 -4.94
CA VAL A 162 30.41 -2.29 -3.84
C VAL A 162 31.19 -1.42 -2.84
N LEU A 163 32.52 -1.56 -2.77
CA LEU A 163 33.38 -0.74 -1.91
C LEU A 163 33.48 0.72 -2.36
N ASN A 164 33.37 0.99 -3.67
CA ASN A 164 33.54 2.34 -4.26
C ASN A 164 32.28 3.23 -4.16
N LEU A 165 31.24 2.81 -3.43
CA LEU A 165 30.05 3.63 -3.17
C LEU A 165 30.12 4.38 -1.82
N TYR A 166 31.11 4.06 -0.98
CA TYR A 166 31.31 4.64 0.35
C TYR A 166 32.61 5.45 0.49
N GLU A 167 33.46 5.47 -0.55
CA GLU A 167 34.60 6.40 -0.69
C GLU A 167 34.23 7.55 -1.65
#